data_AF-A0A957SMS5-F1
#
_entry.id   AF-A0A957SMS5-F1
#
_cell.length_a   1.000
_cell.length_b   1.000
_cell.length_c   1.000
_cell.angle_alpha   90.00
_cell.angle_beta   90.00
_cell.angle_gamma   90.00
#
_symmetry.space_group_name_H-M   'P 1'
#
loop_
_entity.id
_entity.type
_entity.pdbx_description
1 polymer ?
#
loop_
_entity_poly.entity_id
_entity_poly.type
_entity_poly.pdbx_seq_one_letter_code
_entity_poly.pdbx_strand_id
1 'polypeptide(L)'
;YDTALTGGRRAALYQKLAVGLRAAGQMEQLAFLSRAMRATALLDPTLPTSERIQLLIQSIEGFLAAAQSPEALDAATQAMRMGMSAPDLLPAQRAEIFTRLDPLARQIADPFFTQQIDELLRNPFFANTGAALPTGLFMLSDPVETAPELNVATARRQLAAQALVARITALAYVQNEADFQAGIAAEQQELIQTLLAEDQLRRLALENTANTDISLNQQFAILQEYRNWSALKVRISSLGFGFSLVPEWEANRDALLQELATITRNLDTISEELINRQETDADKAAMRVEKLMWLALQSELGLYPNQPLDELGNQLRFAQDALAEQGVPLALRVLFDSTATPPGIRLQDNNVR
;
A
#
# COMPACT_ATOMS: atom_id res chain seq x y z
N TYR A 1 -3.38 -0.28 -8.37
CA TYR A 1 -2.35 -0.66 -7.39
C TYR A 1 -1.35 -1.54 -8.13
N ASP A 2 -0.12 -1.07 -8.29
CA ASP A 2 0.99 -1.84 -8.83
C ASP A 2 2.03 -1.88 -7.71
N THR A 3 2.27 -3.08 -7.18
CA THR A 3 3.16 -3.37 -6.05
C THR A 3 4.63 -3.21 -6.41
N ALA A 4 4.98 -3.18 -7.71
CA ALA A 4 6.33 -2.85 -8.18
C ALA A 4 6.62 -1.34 -8.19
N LEU A 5 5.61 -0.49 -7.96
CA LEU A 5 5.83 0.94 -7.81
C LEU A 5 6.44 1.25 -6.45
N THR A 6 7.54 1.99 -6.49
CA THR A 6 8.12 2.63 -5.31
C THR A 6 7.04 3.44 -4.59
N GLY A 7 7.17 3.54 -3.27
CA GLY A 7 6.21 4.25 -2.45
C GLY A 7 5.93 5.68 -2.92
N GLY A 8 6.96 6.44 -3.32
CA GLY A 8 6.79 7.79 -3.88
C GLY A 8 6.00 7.85 -5.19
N ARG A 9 6.19 6.86 -6.09
CA ARG A 9 5.36 6.76 -7.31
C ARG A 9 3.92 6.42 -6.97
N ARG A 10 3.70 5.55 -5.99
CA ARG A 10 2.36 5.20 -5.50
C ARG A 10 1.66 6.43 -4.91
N ALA A 11 2.36 7.22 -4.09
CA ALA A 11 1.85 8.45 -3.52
C ALA A 11 1.47 9.49 -4.59
N ALA A 12 2.30 9.65 -5.63
CA ALA A 12 1.99 10.54 -6.74
C ALA A 12 0.74 10.09 -7.53
N LEU A 13 0.53 8.78 -7.71
CA LEU A 13 -0.66 8.24 -8.36
C LEU A 13 -1.92 8.43 -7.50
N TYR A 14 -1.80 8.21 -6.20
CA TYR A 14 -2.87 8.48 -5.25
C TYR A 14 -3.31 9.95 -5.29
N GLN A 15 -2.36 10.89 -5.33
CA GLN A 15 -2.67 12.31 -5.48
C GLN A 15 -3.46 12.60 -6.76
N LYS A 16 -2.96 12.12 -7.91
CA LYS A 16 -3.62 12.32 -9.20
C LYS A 16 -5.05 11.76 -9.21
N LEU A 17 -5.23 10.56 -8.65
CA LEU A 17 -6.54 9.93 -8.56
C LEU A 17 -7.48 10.70 -7.64
N ALA A 18 -7.01 11.18 -6.48
CA ALA A 18 -7.81 11.95 -5.55
C ALA A 18 -8.33 13.26 -6.18
N VAL A 19 -7.47 13.98 -6.91
CA VAL A 19 -7.86 15.18 -7.65
C VAL A 19 -8.94 14.85 -8.68
N GLY A 20 -8.78 13.77 -9.45
CA GLY A 20 -9.75 13.33 -10.44
C GLY A 20 -11.11 12.96 -9.82
N LEU A 21 -11.11 12.16 -8.75
CA LEU A 21 -12.33 11.75 -8.05
C LEU A 21 -13.08 12.95 -7.45
N ARG A 22 -12.35 13.90 -6.86
CA ARG A 22 -12.93 15.14 -6.34
C ARG A 22 -13.58 15.97 -7.46
N ALA A 23 -12.89 16.15 -8.58
CA ALA A 23 -13.41 16.88 -9.74
C ALA A 23 -14.66 16.19 -10.33
N ALA A 24 -14.71 14.85 -10.28
CA ALA A 24 -15.83 14.05 -10.76
C ALA A 24 -16.99 13.92 -9.76
N GLY A 25 -16.90 14.50 -8.56
CA GLY A 25 -17.94 14.37 -7.53
C GLY A 25 -18.02 12.98 -6.88
N GLN A 26 -17.03 12.11 -7.10
CA GLN A 26 -17.01 10.71 -6.66
C GLN A 26 -16.51 10.58 -5.20
N MET A 27 -17.31 11.09 -4.26
CA MET A 27 -16.90 11.24 -2.86
C MET A 27 -16.74 9.92 -2.11
N GLU A 28 -17.53 8.89 -2.45
CA GLU A 28 -17.40 7.56 -1.85
C GLU A 28 -16.08 6.90 -2.26
N GLN A 29 -15.74 6.96 -3.55
CA GLN A 29 -14.47 6.47 -4.08
C GLN A 29 -13.29 7.26 -3.51
N LEU A 30 -13.45 8.58 -3.31
CA LEU A 30 -12.45 9.42 -2.65
C LEU A 30 -12.23 8.99 -1.19
N ALA A 31 -13.29 8.67 -0.45
CA ALA A 31 -13.18 8.14 0.92
C ALA A 31 -12.48 6.79 0.95
N PHE A 32 -12.81 5.87 0.03
CA PHE A 32 -12.11 4.60 -0.11
C PHE A 32 -10.61 4.77 -0.41
N LEU A 33 -10.29 5.65 -1.36
CA LEU A 33 -8.91 5.98 -1.71
C LEU A 33 -8.15 6.56 -0.50
N SER A 34 -8.81 7.44 0.27
CA SER A 34 -8.22 8.04 1.47
C SER A 34 -7.89 6.98 2.53
N ARG A 35 -8.75 5.98 2.75
CA ARG A 35 -8.44 4.84 3.62
C ARG A 35 -7.20 4.08 3.15
N ALA A 36 -7.06 3.84 1.85
CA ALA A 36 -5.88 3.19 1.28
C ALA A 36 -4.61 4.03 1.45
N MET A 37 -4.68 5.36 1.28
CA MET A 37 -3.56 6.27 1.54
C MET A 37 -3.12 6.23 3.01
N ARG A 38 -4.08 6.30 3.95
CA ARG A 38 -3.81 6.17 5.39
C ARG A 38 -3.16 4.83 5.71
N ALA A 39 -3.75 3.71 5.29
CA ALA A 39 -3.19 2.38 5.54
C ALA A 39 -1.76 2.25 5.01
N THR A 40 -1.50 2.73 3.78
CA THR A 40 -0.16 2.76 3.20
C THR A 40 0.81 3.59 4.04
N ALA A 41 0.40 4.78 4.48
CA ALA A 41 1.25 5.62 5.33
C ALA A 41 1.57 4.98 6.69
N LEU A 42 0.67 4.19 7.27
CA LEU A 42 0.92 3.55 8.57
C LEU A 42 1.74 2.27 8.45
N LEU A 43 1.53 1.49 7.39
CA LEU A 43 1.95 0.09 7.30
C LEU A 43 3.04 -0.18 6.25
N ASP A 44 3.42 0.79 5.42
CA ASP A 44 4.54 0.64 4.48
C ASP A 44 5.81 1.30 5.07
N PRO A 45 6.68 0.55 5.77
CA PRO A 45 7.87 1.10 6.41
C PRO A 45 8.97 1.46 5.40
N THR A 46 8.81 1.08 4.11
CA THR A 46 9.77 1.41 3.05
C THR A 46 9.64 2.85 2.57
N LEU A 47 8.51 3.50 2.88
CA LEU A 47 8.29 4.91 2.59
C LEU A 47 9.09 5.81 3.54
N PRO A 48 9.80 6.84 3.01
CA PRO A 48 10.34 7.91 3.83
C PRO A 48 9.24 8.59 4.66
N THR A 49 9.56 9.01 5.88
CA THR A 49 8.58 9.64 6.79
C THR A 49 7.87 10.84 6.15
N SER A 50 8.58 11.64 5.37
CA SER A 50 7.98 12.78 4.64
C SER A 50 6.87 12.36 3.67
N GLU A 51 7.05 11.25 2.94
CA GLU A 51 6.05 10.70 2.03
C GLU A 51 4.85 10.11 2.79
N ARG A 52 5.12 9.44 3.92
CA ARG A 52 4.06 8.90 4.80
C ARG A 52 3.18 10.01 5.35
N ILE A 53 3.77 11.11 5.83
CA ILE A 53 3.01 12.27 6.31
C ILE A 53 2.25 12.94 5.17
N GLN A 54 2.86 13.06 3.99
CA GLN A 54 2.20 13.61 2.81
C GLN A 54 0.97 12.78 2.39
N LEU A 55 1.02 11.45 2.53
CA LEU A 55 -0.14 10.57 2.33
C LEU A 55 -1.22 10.75 3.39
N LEU A 56 -0.84 10.91 4.66
CA LEU A 56 -1.80 11.18 5.73
C LEU A 56 -2.50 12.53 5.53
N ILE A 57 -1.77 13.58 5.14
CA ILE A 57 -2.36 14.89 4.82
C ILE A 57 -3.37 14.77 3.68
N GLN A 58 -3.02 14.08 2.59
CA GLN A 58 -3.96 13.85 1.49
C GLN A 58 -5.17 13.02 1.91
N SER A 59 -4.98 12.04 2.80
CA SER A 59 -6.08 11.27 3.38
C SER A 59 -7.04 12.16 4.18
N ILE A 60 -6.52 13.10 4.98
CA ILE A 60 -7.34 14.05 5.75
C ILE A 60 -8.17 14.90 4.80
N GLU A 61 -7.54 15.50 3.78
CA GLU A 61 -8.22 16.32 2.77
C GLU A 61 -9.28 15.53 1.99
N GLY A 62 -9.00 14.26 1.68
CA GLY A 62 -9.94 13.38 1.01
C GLY A 62 -11.16 13.04 1.88
N PHE A 63 -10.94 12.75 3.16
CA PHE A 63 -12.03 12.52 4.12
C PHE A 63 -12.86 13.77 4.37
N LEU A 64 -12.24 14.94 4.54
CA LEU A 64 -12.95 16.21 4.69
C LEU A 64 -13.82 16.52 3.47
N ALA A 65 -13.29 16.32 2.26
CA ALA A 65 -14.06 16.49 1.03
C ALA A 65 -15.24 15.50 0.91
N ALA A 66 -15.07 14.28 1.44
CA ALA A 66 -16.12 13.27 1.49
C ALA A 66 -17.02 13.33 2.74
N ALA A 67 -16.91 14.41 3.54
CA ALA A 67 -17.65 14.61 4.79
C ALA A 67 -17.51 13.47 5.83
N GLN A 68 -16.35 12.80 5.85
CA GLN A 68 -16.00 11.74 6.81
C GLN A 68 -15.18 12.31 7.97
N SER A 69 -15.78 13.18 8.79
CA SER A 69 -15.06 13.88 9.87
C SER A 69 -14.36 12.97 10.89
N PRO A 70 -14.95 11.84 11.35
CA PRO A 70 -14.26 10.92 12.26
C PRO A 70 -12.96 10.35 11.66
N GLU A 71 -12.99 9.90 10.40
CA GLU A 71 -11.79 9.41 9.73
C GLU A 71 -10.77 10.50 9.43
N ALA A 72 -11.21 11.73 9.16
CA ALA A 72 -10.32 12.88 9.02
C ALA A 72 -9.56 13.18 10.32
N LEU A 73 -10.27 13.19 11.46
CA LEU A 73 -9.66 13.37 12.79
C LEU A 73 -8.69 12.23 13.11
N ASP A 74 -9.06 10.99 12.84
CA ASP A 74 -8.18 9.84 13.04
C ASP A 74 -6.90 9.95 12.20
N ALA A 75 -7.02 10.22 10.89
CA ALA A 75 -5.86 10.42 10.01
C ALA A 75 -4.97 11.59 10.47
N ALA A 76 -5.56 12.69 10.94
CA ALA A 76 -4.84 13.83 11.48
C ALA A 76 -4.10 13.50 12.78
N THR A 77 -4.72 12.70 13.65
CA THR A 77 -4.08 12.17 14.87
C THR A 77 -2.88 11.30 14.50
N GLN A 78 -3.01 10.44 13.48
CA GLN A 78 -1.87 9.62 13.03
C GLN A 78 -0.73 10.49 12.46
N ALA A 79 -1.05 11.54 11.70
CA ALA A 79 -0.05 12.46 11.15
C ALA A 79 0.69 13.21 12.27
N MET A 80 -0.05 13.67 13.29
CA MET A 80 0.50 14.31 14.48
C MET A 80 1.47 13.37 15.21
N ARG A 81 1.03 12.14 15.53
CA ARG A 81 1.88 11.13 16.18
C ARG A 81 3.16 10.84 15.39
N MET A 82 3.04 10.67 14.07
CA MET A 82 4.20 10.47 13.21
C MET A 82 5.17 11.66 13.25
N GLY A 83 4.64 12.89 13.18
CA GLY A 83 5.43 14.11 13.29
C GLY A 83 6.11 14.28 14.65
N MET A 84 5.52 13.76 15.73
CA MET A 84 6.10 13.77 17.07
C MET A 84 7.16 12.68 17.28
N SER A 85 6.97 11.49 16.71
CA SER A 85 7.77 10.31 17.08
C SER A 85 8.77 9.85 16.03
N ALA A 86 8.67 10.27 14.77
CA ALA A 86 9.56 9.75 13.72
C ALA A 86 11.03 10.18 13.94
N PRO A 87 12.00 9.24 13.98
CA PRO A 87 13.38 9.50 14.42
C PRO A 87 14.21 10.27 13.39
N ASP A 88 13.80 10.25 12.12
CA ASP A 88 14.48 10.89 11.00
C ASP A 88 14.09 12.37 10.79
N LEU A 89 13.12 12.89 11.56
CA LEU A 89 12.64 14.27 11.42
C LEU A 89 13.44 15.27 12.28
N LEU A 90 14.00 16.27 11.60
CA LEU A 90 14.59 17.46 12.21
C LEU A 90 13.52 18.39 12.80
N PRO A 91 13.84 19.22 13.82
CA PRO A 91 12.88 20.15 14.41
C PRO A 91 12.18 21.07 13.40
N ALA A 92 12.91 21.58 12.39
CA ALA A 92 12.33 22.41 11.34
C ALA A 92 11.28 21.66 10.49
N GLN A 93 11.54 20.38 10.18
CA GLN A 93 10.60 19.55 9.44
C GLN A 93 9.34 19.27 10.26
N ARG A 94 9.48 19.05 11.58
CA ARG A 94 8.32 18.88 12.49
C ARG A 94 7.45 20.14 12.53
N ALA A 95 8.09 21.31 12.67
CA ALA A 95 7.38 22.59 12.64
C ALA A 95 6.62 22.78 11.32
N GLU A 96 7.23 22.43 10.18
CA GLU A 96 6.56 22.46 8.87
C GLU A 96 5.35 21.52 8.83
N ILE A 97 5.49 20.29 9.32
CA ILE A 97 4.38 19.32 9.40
C ILE A 97 3.22 19.89 10.21
N PHE A 98 3.48 20.40 11.41
CA PHE A 98 2.42 20.97 12.25
C PHE A 98 1.81 22.23 11.65
N THR A 99 2.60 23.06 10.95
CA THR A 99 2.09 24.22 10.20
C THR A 99 1.13 23.79 9.09
N ARG A 100 1.37 22.64 8.47
CA ARG A 100 0.48 22.08 7.45
C ARG A 100 -0.78 21.43 8.03
N LEU A 101 -0.68 20.84 9.23
CA LEU A 101 -1.84 20.25 9.92
C LEU A 101 -2.76 21.30 10.53
N ASP A 102 -2.24 22.45 10.92
CA ASP A 102 -2.95 23.56 11.55
C ASP A 102 -4.24 24.03 10.82
N PRO A 103 -4.22 24.33 9.50
CA PRO A 103 -5.46 24.66 8.79
C PRO A 103 -6.43 23.48 8.70
N LEU A 104 -5.93 22.24 8.66
CA LEU A 104 -6.78 21.04 8.61
C LEU A 104 -7.44 20.76 9.96
N ALA A 105 -6.72 20.98 11.08
CA ALA A 105 -7.26 20.85 12.43
C ALA A 105 -8.47 21.78 12.64
N ARG A 106 -8.37 23.03 12.16
CA ARG A 106 -9.48 23.99 12.21
C ARG A 106 -10.66 23.60 11.32
N GLN A 107 -10.43 22.90 10.21
CA GLN A 107 -11.50 22.37 9.36
C GLN A 107 -12.20 21.14 9.96
N ILE A 108 -11.44 20.27 10.64
CA ILE A 108 -11.98 19.12 11.37
C ILE A 108 -12.90 19.58 12.52
N ALA A 109 -12.62 20.77 13.08
CA ALA A 109 -13.40 21.41 14.14
C ALA A 109 -13.49 20.60 15.44
N ASP A 110 -12.44 19.83 15.75
CA ASP A 110 -12.24 19.20 17.06
C ASP A 110 -11.40 20.12 17.95
N PRO A 111 -11.97 20.66 19.06
CA PRO A 111 -11.25 21.63 19.91
C PRO A 111 -10.01 21.04 20.59
N PHE A 112 -10.06 19.76 20.98
CA PHE A 112 -8.97 19.11 21.68
C PHE A 112 -7.78 18.90 20.74
N PHE A 113 -8.02 18.38 19.55
CA PHE A 113 -6.99 18.21 18.52
C PHE A 113 -6.41 19.55 18.06
N THR A 114 -7.25 20.58 17.91
CA THR A 114 -6.77 21.92 17.56
C THR A 114 -5.82 22.47 18.63
N GLN A 115 -6.17 22.31 19.92
CA GLN A 115 -5.29 22.71 21.01
C GLN A 115 -3.96 21.96 20.99
N GLN A 116 -3.98 20.65 20.73
CA GLN A 116 -2.74 19.86 20.62
C GLN A 116 -1.84 20.41 19.51
N ILE A 117 -2.37 20.72 18.33
CA ILE A 117 -1.58 21.30 17.23
C ILE A 117 -1.03 22.68 17.61
N ASP A 118 -1.83 23.54 18.25
CA ASP A 118 -1.36 24.85 18.73
C ASP A 118 -0.19 24.72 19.73
N GLU A 119 -0.21 23.71 20.60
CA GLU A 119 0.88 23.42 21.54
C GLU A 119 2.14 22.92 20.83
N LEU A 120 1.98 22.00 19.87
CA LEU A 120 3.09 21.45 19.07
C LEU A 120 3.76 22.52 18.19
N LEU A 121 3.00 23.49 17.68
CA LEU A 121 3.54 24.65 16.95
C LEU A 121 4.40 25.54 17.83
N ARG A 122 4.04 25.71 19.11
CA ARG A 122 4.83 26.51 20.07
C ARG A 122 6.10 25.80 20.50
N ASN A 123 6.07 24.47 20.57
CA ASN A 123 7.22 23.67 20.99
C ASN A 123 7.41 22.42 20.09
N PRO A 124 8.06 22.56 18.93
CA PRO A 124 8.27 21.45 17.99
C PRO A 124 9.43 20.52 18.39
N PHE A 125 10.05 20.72 19.56
CA PHE A 125 11.23 19.97 20.00
C PHE A 125 10.82 18.73 20.80
N PHE A 126 11.03 17.55 20.21
CA PHE A 126 10.77 16.25 20.84
C PHE A 126 12.04 15.42 20.88
N ALA A 127 12.32 14.84 22.06
CA ALA A 127 13.36 13.84 22.21
C ALA A 127 12.76 12.48 21.83
N ASN A 128 13.23 11.90 20.73
CA ASN A 128 12.83 10.57 20.31
C ASN A 128 13.74 9.51 20.93
N THR A 129 13.12 8.49 21.50
CA THR A 129 13.81 7.39 22.20
C THR A 129 13.78 6.06 21.45
N GLY A 130 13.13 6.00 20.28
CA GLY A 130 13.02 4.78 19.47
C GLY A 130 13.78 4.85 18.14
N ALA A 131 13.98 3.69 17.55
CA ALA A 131 14.62 3.51 16.24
C ALA A 131 13.59 3.44 15.09
N ALA A 132 14.04 3.74 13.88
CA ALA A 132 13.31 3.38 12.67
C ALA A 132 13.36 1.85 12.50
N LEU A 133 12.31 1.26 11.90
CA LEU A 133 12.33 -0.16 11.57
C LEU A 133 13.38 -0.40 10.48
N PRO A 134 14.38 -1.27 10.70
CA PRO A 134 15.25 -1.73 9.63
C PRO A 134 14.43 -2.51 8.60
N THR A 135 14.46 -2.09 7.34
CA THR A 135 13.77 -2.78 6.24
C THR A 135 14.74 -3.61 5.43
N GLY A 136 14.33 -4.82 5.07
CA GLY A 136 15.19 -5.78 4.38
C GLY A 136 14.47 -7.04 3.88
N LEU A 137 13.19 -7.25 4.24
CA LEU A 137 12.45 -8.46 3.89
C LEU A 137 12.47 -8.74 2.38
N PHE A 138 12.24 -7.71 1.56
CA PHE A 138 12.21 -7.85 0.10
C PHE A 138 13.60 -7.88 -0.54
N MET A 139 14.67 -7.62 0.22
CA MET A 139 16.05 -7.79 -0.24
C MET A 139 16.52 -9.25 -0.16
N LEU A 140 15.72 -10.13 0.45
CA LEU A 140 16.00 -11.57 0.53
C LEU A 140 15.74 -12.31 -0.79
N SER A 141 15.16 -11.66 -1.80
CA SER A 141 14.90 -12.30 -3.09
C SER A 141 16.16 -12.42 -3.93
N ASP A 142 16.38 -13.59 -4.51
CA ASP A 142 17.39 -13.80 -5.55
C ASP A 142 16.76 -13.65 -6.95
N PRO A 143 17.48 -13.11 -7.94
CA PRO A 143 16.98 -13.03 -9.30
C PRO A 143 16.70 -14.42 -9.86
N VAL A 144 15.56 -14.54 -10.55
CA VAL A 144 15.17 -15.76 -11.27
C VAL A 144 15.25 -15.48 -12.77
N GLU A 145 15.86 -16.40 -13.50
CA GLU A 145 15.93 -16.29 -14.94
C GLU A 145 14.52 -16.36 -15.53
N THR A 146 14.08 -15.26 -16.13
CA THR A 146 12.77 -15.17 -16.77
C THR A 146 12.88 -15.65 -18.22
N ALA A 147 11.96 -16.51 -18.65
CA ALA A 147 11.89 -16.98 -20.03
C ALA A 147 11.85 -15.79 -21.02
N PRO A 148 12.65 -15.80 -22.11
CA PRO A 148 12.69 -14.71 -23.08
C PRO A 148 11.30 -14.34 -23.63
N GLU A 149 10.44 -15.34 -23.85
CA GLU A 149 9.07 -15.17 -24.34
C GLU A 149 8.21 -14.36 -23.36
N LEU A 150 8.37 -14.59 -22.05
CA LEU A 150 7.66 -13.85 -21.02
C LEU A 150 8.15 -12.39 -20.92
N ASN A 151 9.45 -12.15 -21.11
CA ASN A 151 9.99 -10.79 -21.18
C ASN A 151 9.40 -10.03 -22.39
N VAL A 152 9.33 -10.68 -23.56
CA VAL A 152 8.72 -10.10 -24.76
C VAL A 152 7.22 -9.82 -24.55
N ALA A 153 6.48 -10.76 -23.95
CA ALA A 153 5.06 -10.57 -23.67
C ALA A 153 4.81 -9.41 -22.69
N THR A 154 5.63 -9.32 -21.63
CA THR A 154 5.56 -8.22 -20.66
C THR A 154 5.81 -6.87 -21.34
N ALA A 155 6.83 -6.77 -22.20
CA ALA A 155 7.11 -5.55 -22.94
C ALA A 155 5.95 -5.17 -23.89
N ARG A 156 5.36 -6.15 -24.58
CA ARG A 156 4.20 -5.91 -25.46
C ARG A 156 2.98 -5.39 -24.69
N ARG A 157 2.65 -6.01 -23.56
CA ARG A 157 1.56 -5.52 -22.69
C ARG A 157 1.83 -4.11 -22.18
N GLN A 158 3.07 -3.79 -21.82
CA GLN A 158 3.44 -2.42 -21.41
C GLN A 158 3.22 -1.40 -22.53
N LEU A 159 3.64 -1.73 -23.75
CA LEU A 159 3.42 -0.87 -24.93
C LEU A 159 1.94 -0.70 -25.26
N ALA A 160 1.15 -1.79 -25.23
CA ALA A 160 -0.30 -1.73 -25.46
C ALA A 160 -1.00 -0.86 -24.40
N ALA A 161 -0.61 -0.99 -23.13
CA ALA A 161 -1.13 -0.15 -22.05
C ALA A 161 -0.78 1.34 -22.25
N GLN A 162 0.45 1.64 -22.68
CA GLN A 162 0.87 3.02 -22.99
C GLN A 162 0.08 3.60 -24.17
N ALA A 163 -0.13 2.80 -25.23
CA ALA A 163 -0.93 3.21 -26.38
C ALA A 163 -2.37 3.53 -25.98
N LEU A 164 -3.00 2.67 -25.16
CA LEU A 164 -4.35 2.92 -24.64
C LEU A 164 -4.41 4.19 -23.79
N VAL A 165 -3.44 4.41 -22.88
CA VAL A 165 -3.38 5.63 -22.07
C VAL A 165 -3.23 6.88 -22.94
N ALA A 166 -2.36 6.83 -23.95
CA ALA A 166 -2.19 7.93 -24.90
C ALA A 166 -3.49 8.22 -25.66
N ARG A 167 -4.21 7.17 -26.06
CA ARG A 167 -5.50 7.29 -26.74
C ARG A 167 -6.59 7.89 -25.86
N ILE A 168 -6.73 7.41 -24.62
CA ILE A 168 -7.65 7.98 -23.63
C ILE A 168 -7.35 9.46 -23.41
N THR A 169 -6.07 9.83 -23.30
CA THR A 169 -5.65 11.22 -23.10
C THR A 169 -6.01 12.09 -24.30
N ALA A 170 -5.81 11.59 -25.53
CA ALA A 170 -6.19 12.29 -26.75
C ALA A 170 -7.71 12.51 -26.88
N LEU A 171 -8.52 11.64 -26.25
CA LEU A 171 -9.98 11.68 -26.27
C LEU A 171 -10.58 12.32 -25.01
N ALA A 172 -9.78 12.96 -24.14
CA ALA A 172 -10.22 13.45 -22.84
C ALA A 172 -11.38 14.47 -22.88
N TYR A 173 -11.63 15.10 -24.03
CA TYR A 173 -12.71 16.08 -24.23
C TYR A 173 -13.94 15.52 -24.96
N VAL A 174 -13.93 14.23 -25.32
CA VAL A 174 -15.09 13.57 -25.92
C VAL A 174 -16.18 13.42 -24.85
N GLN A 175 -17.32 14.07 -25.04
CA GLN A 175 -18.41 14.08 -24.06
C GLN A 175 -19.38 12.90 -24.22
N ASN A 176 -19.38 12.25 -25.38
CA ASN A 176 -20.25 11.10 -25.66
C ASN A 176 -19.51 9.80 -25.32
N GLU A 177 -20.09 9.02 -24.41
CA GLU A 177 -19.54 7.73 -24.00
C GLU A 177 -19.40 6.74 -25.17
N ALA A 178 -20.37 6.69 -26.09
CA ALA A 178 -20.30 5.79 -27.24
C ALA A 178 -19.13 6.14 -28.18
N ASP A 179 -18.91 7.44 -28.41
CA ASP A 179 -17.81 7.92 -29.25
C ASP A 179 -16.46 7.73 -28.55
N PHE A 180 -16.42 7.88 -27.22
CA PHE A 180 -15.23 7.58 -26.42
C PHE A 180 -14.88 6.08 -26.49
N GLN A 181 -15.85 5.20 -26.27
CA GLN A 181 -15.64 3.74 -26.32
C GLN A 181 -15.23 3.28 -27.72
N ALA A 182 -15.92 3.73 -28.77
CA ALA A 182 -15.53 3.45 -30.14
C ALA A 182 -14.13 4.00 -30.46
N GLY A 183 -13.78 5.15 -29.85
CA GLY A 183 -12.49 5.80 -30.00
C GLY A 183 -11.32 5.02 -29.42
N ILE A 184 -11.50 4.23 -28.35
CA ILE A 184 -10.44 3.45 -27.69
C ILE A 184 -10.44 1.95 -28.04
N ALA A 185 -11.45 1.48 -28.78
CA ALA A 185 -11.73 0.04 -28.94
C ALA A 185 -10.54 -0.75 -29.51
N ALA A 186 -9.76 -0.19 -30.44
CA ALA A 186 -8.63 -0.87 -31.05
C ALA A 186 -7.48 -1.08 -30.04
N GLU A 187 -7.06 -0.02 -29.34
CA GLU A 187 -6.01 -0.09 -28.33
C GLU A 187 -6.45 -0.90 -27.10
N GLN A 188 -7.74 -0.84 -26.76
CA GLN A 188 -8.33 -1.68 -25.72
C GLN A 188 -8.22 -3.16 -26.12
N GLN A 189 -8.64 -3.54 -27.32
CA GLN A 189 -8.58 -4.93 -27.80
C GLN A 189 -7.13 -5.46 -27.86
N GLU A 190 -6.16 -4.64 -28.25
CA GLU A 190 -4.74 -4.99 -28.23
C GLU A 190 -4.24 -5.24 -26.79
N LEU A 191 -4.63 -4.39 -25.84
CA LEU A 191 -4.28 -4.59 -24.44
C LEU A 191 -4.88 -5.89 -23.89
N ILE A 192 -6.11 -6.24 -24.28
CA ILE A 192 -6.75 -7.49 -23.87
C ILE A 192 -5.97 -8.70 -24.37
N GLN A 193 -5.60 -8.72 -25.65
CA GLN A 193 -4.85 -9.82 -26.25
C GLN A 193 -3.47 -9.98 -25.60
N THR A 194 -2.77 -8.87 -25.37
CA THR A 194 -1.44 -8.90 -24.72
C THR A 194 -1.50 -9.32 -23.25
N LEU A 195 -2.56 -8.94 -22.51
CA LEU A 195 -2.81 -9.40 -21.15
C LEU A 195 -3.02 -10.92 -21.08
N LEU A 196 -3.85 -11.48 -21.96
CA LEU A 196 -4.13 -12.91 -22.00
C LEU A 196 -2.91 -13.73 -22.42
N ALA A 197 -2.13 -13.24 -23.39
CA ALA A 197 -0.88 -13.88 -23.82
C ALA A 197 0.17 -13.90 -22.70
N GLU A 198 0.34 -12.79 -21.97
CA GLU A 198 1.23 -12.73 -20.81
C GLU A 198 0.76 -13.67 -19.68
N ASP A 199 -0.55 -13.73 -19.40
CA ASP A 199 -1.11 -14.62 -18.38
C ASP A 199 -0.83 -16.11 -18.66
N GLN A 200 -0.99 -16.53 -19.92
CA GLN A 200 -0.69 -17.90 -20.33
C GLN A 200 0.79 -18.24 -20.12
N LEU A 201 1.70 -17.34 -20.51
CA LEU A 201 3.14 -17.54 -20.34
C LEU A 201 3.56 -17.55 -18.87
N ARG A 202 2.94 -16.70 -18.03
CA ARG A 202 3.15 -16.72 -16.58
C ARG A 202 2.69 -18.04 -15.97
N ARG A 203 1.53 -18.58 -16.35
CA ARG A 203 1.10 -19.90 -15.86
C ARG A 203 2.09 -21.02 -16.22
N LEU A 204 2.55 -21.05 -17.47
CA LEU A 204 3.56 -22.02 -17.91
C LEU A 204 4.89 -21.86 -17.16
N ALA A 205 5.32 -20.63 -16.88
CA ALA A 205 6.52 -20.38 -16.11
C ALA A 205 6.40 -20.93 -14.67
N LEU A 206 5.23 -20.79 -14.03
CA LEU A 206 4.99 -21.32 -12.68
C LEU A 206 5.09 -22.85 -12.67
N GLU A 207 4.43 -23.50 -13.63
CA GLU A 207 4.46 -24.95 -13.79
C GLU A 207 5.89 -25.48 -14.02
N ASN A 208 6.69 -24.76 -14.81
CA ASN A 208 8.09 -25.13 -15.03
C ASN A 208 8.94 -24.96 -13.76
N THR A 209 8.70 -23.91 -12.96
CA THR A 209 9.42 -23.70 -11.69
C THR A 209 9.10 -24.78 -10.66
N ALA A 210 7.87 -25.32 -10.65
CA ALA A 210 7.49 -26.42 -9.77
C ALA A 210 8.26 -27.72 -10.06
N ASN A 211 8.81 -27.86 -11.28
CA ASN A 211 9.59 -29.02 -11.71
C ASN A 211 11.11 -28.79 -11.68
N THR A 212 11.56 -27.64 -11.17
CA THR A 212 12.97 -27.24 -11.13
C THR A 212 13.44 -27.12 -9.67
N ASP A 213 14.67 -27.53 -9.40
CA ASP A 213 15.27 -27.33 -8.07
C ASP A 213 15.71 -25.86 -7.94
N ILE A 214 14.94 -25.07 -7.19
CA ILE A 214 15.15 -23.63 -6.99
C ILE A 214 15.34 -23.29 -5.51
N SER A 215 16.20 -22.31 -5.23
CA SER A 215 16.48 -21.87 -3.86
C SER A 215 15.25 -21.24 -3.20
N LEU A 216 15.24 -21.20 -1.86
CA LEU A 216 14.15 -20.54 -1.11
C LEU A 216 14.02 -19.04 -1.47
N ASN A 217 15.16 -18.37 -1.67
CA ASN A 217 15.23 -16.96 -2.09
C ASN A 217 14.64 -16.76 -3.50
N GLN A 218 14.86 -17.71 -4.40
CA GLN A 218 14.25 -17.72 -5.74
C GLN A 218 12.74 -18.00 -5.68
N GLN A 219 12.30 -18.96 -4.84
CA GLN A 219 10.87 -19.22 -4.61
C GLN A 219 10.16 -17.97 -4.07
N PHE A 220 10.80 -17.24 -3.14
CA PHE A 220 10.30 -15.98 -2.63
C PHE A 220 10.15 -14.93 -3.73
N ALA A 221 11.16 -14.77 -4.60
CA ALA A 221 11.10 -13.85 -5.74
C ALA A 221 9.95 -14.20 -6.70
N ILE A 222 9.82 -15.48 -7.04
CA ILE A 222 8.76 -15.98 -7.92
C ILE A 222 7.37 -15.69 -7.35
N LEU A 223 7.14 -16.01 -6.08
CA LEU A 223 5.84 -15.78 -5.45
C LEU A 223 5.50 -14.29 -5.38
N GLN A 224 6.47 -13.39 -5.18
CA GLN A 224 6.24 -11.95 -5.24
C GLN A 224 5.74 -11.52 -6.62
N GLU A 225 6.37 -12.00 -7.70
CA GLU A 225 5.93 -11.71 -9.07
C GLU A 225 4.51 -12.22 -9.34
N TYR A 226 4.20 -13.46 -8.96
CA TYR A 226 2.85 -14.01 -9.13
C TYR A 226 1.80 -13.28 -8.30
N ARG A 227 2.17 -12.83 -7.10
CA ARG A 227 1.29 -12.00 -6.29
C ARG A 227 1.00 -10.67 -6.99
N ASN A 228 2.02 -10.03 -7.54
CA ASN A 228 1.89 -8.75 -8.25
C ASN A 228 0.99 -8.90 -9.48
N TRP A 229 1.18 -9.98 -10.25
CA TRP A 229 0.32 -10.32 -11.38
C TRP A 229 -1.13 -10.59 -10.96
N SER A 230 -1.32 -11.37 -9.88
CA SER A 230 -2.66 -11.68 -9.36
C SER A 230 -3.39 -10.45 -8.83
N ALA A 231 -2.68 -9.53 -8.19
CA ALA A 231 -3.23 -8.24 -7.76
C ALA A 231 -3.66 -7.38 -8.96
N LEU A 232 -2.93 -7.41 -10.09
CA LEU A 232 -3.34 -6.76 -11.33
C LEU A 232 -4.61 -7.39 -11.90
N LYS A 233 -4.69 -8.73 -11.97
CA LYS A 233 -5.91 -9.46 -12.39
C LYS A 233 -7.12 -9.07 -11.54
N VAL A 234 -6.98 -9.07 -10.21
CA VAL A 234 -8.04 -8.67 -9.26
C VAL A 234 -8.48 -7.21 -9.47
N ARG A 235 -7.54 -6.31 -9.77
CA ARG A 235 -7.87 -4.92 -10.09
C ARG A 235 -8.69 -4.83 -11.37
N ILE A 236 -8.28 -5.55 -12.42
CA ILE A 236 -9.00 -5.60 -13.70
C ILE A 236 -10.40 -6.18 -13.50
N SER A 237 -10.50 -7.29 -12.79
CA SER A 237 -11.77 -7.96 -12.52
C SER A 237 -12.73 -7.12 -11.67
N SER A 238 -12.22 -6.12 -10.95
CA SER A 238 -13.01 -5.17 -10.15
C SER A 238 -13.28 -3.87 -10.89
N LEU A 239 -13.08 -3.83 -12.23
CA LEU A 239 -13.19 -2.62 -13.05
C LEU A 239 -12.33 -1.45 -12.52
N GLY A 240 -11.19 -1.76 -11.90
CA GLY A 240 -10.33 -0.78 -11.22
C GLY A 240 -9.59 0.20 -12.15
N PHE A 241 -9.91 0.19 -13.44
CA PHE A 241 -9.49 1.16 -14.45
C PHE A 241 -10.66 1.99 -15.00
N GLY A 242 -11.90 1.75 -14.53
CA GLY A 242 -13.10 2.51 -14.91
C GLY A 242 -13.85 1.99 -16.13
N PHE A 243 -13.36 0.93 -16.78
CA PHE A 243 -13.97 0.28 -17.92
C PHE A 243 -13.58 -1.20 -17.96
N SER A 244 -14.35 -2.00 -18.69
CA SER A 244 -14.09 -3.44 -18.87
C SER A 244 -12.82 -3.65 -19.69
N LEU A 245 -11.98 -4.59 -19.27
CA LEU A 245 -10.78 -4.98 -19.99
C LEU A 245 -10.87 -6.47 -20.31
N VAL A 246 -10.83 -7.33 -19.31
CA VAL A 246 -10.81 -8.79 -19.53
C VAL A 246 -12.07 -9.40 -18.93
N PRO A 247 -13.16 -9.57 -19.72
CA PRO A 247 -14.44 -10.07 -19.21
C PRO A 247 -14.32 -11.41 -18.50
N GLU A 248 -13.40 -12.27 -18.95
CA GLU A 248 -13.12 -13.57 -18.35
C GLU A 248 -12.58 -13.44 -16.92
N TRP A 249 -11.78 -12.40 -16.64
CA TRP A 249 -11.29 -12.13 -15.29
C TRP A 249 -12.37 -11.48 -14.43
N GLU A 250 -13.14 -10.55 -15.02
CA GLU A 250 -14.27 -9.88 -14.38
C GLU A 250 -15.32 -10.88 -13.88
N ALA A 251 -15.66 -11.88 -14.70
CA ALA A 251 -16.59 -12.95 -14.34
C ALA A 251 -16.04 -13.88 -13.24
N ASN A 252 -14.72 -13.93 -13.03
CA ASN A 252 -14.04 -14.82 -12.09
C ASN A 252 -13.36 -14.07 -10.93
N ARG A 253 -13.84 -12.87 -10.59
CA ARG A 253 -13.25 -12.01 -9.55
C ARG A 253 -12.98 -12.74 -8.23
N ASP A 254 -13.95 -13.50 -7.72
CA ASP A 254 -13.80 -14.13 -6.40
C ASP A 254 -12.77 -15.26 -6.41
N ALA A 255 -12.66 -15.99 -7.53
CA ALA A 255 -11.61 -17.00 -7.71
C ALA A 255 -10.22 -16.34 -7.77
N LEU A 256 -10.08 -15.21 -8.47
CA LEU A 256 -8.84 -14.44 -8.51
C LEU A 256 -8.44 -13.88 -7.14
N LEU A 257 -9.41 -13.45 -6.33
CA LEU A 257 -9.17 -13.03 -4.95
C LEU A 257 -8.69 -14.19 -4.06
N GLN A 258 -9.26 -15.39 -4.23
CA GLN A 258 -8.80 -16.59 -3.51
C GLN A 258 -7.39 -17.04 -3.96
N GLU A 259 -7.08 -16.94 -5.25
CA GLU A 259 -5.74 -17.17 -5.80
C GLU A 259 -4.73 -16.21 -5.15
N LEU A 260 -5.04 -14.91 -5.14
CA LEU A 260 -4.19 -13.89 -4.51
C LEU A 260 -3.99 -14.13 -3.01
N ALA A 261 -5.05 -14.52 -2.30
CA ALA A 261 -4.96 -14.85 -0.87
C ALA A 261 -4.06 -16.06 -0.63
N THR A 262 -4.15 -17.08 -1.48
CA THR A 262 -3.31 -18.29 -1.42
C THR A 262 -1.85 -17.96 -1.66
N ILE A 263 -1.54 -17.18 -2.69
CA ILE A 263 -0.16 -16.74 -2.98
C ILE A 263 0.38 -15.89 -1.82
N THR A 264 -0.44 -15.01 -1.23
CA THR A 264 -0.05 -14.19 -0.08
C THR A 264 0.28 -15.04 1.15
N ARG A 265 -0.48 -16.12 1.41
CA ARG A 265 -0.18 -17.07 2.50
C ARG A 265 1.09 -17.88 2.25
N ASN A 266 1.33 -18.28 1.00
CA ASN A 266 2.57 -18.97 0.63
C ASN A 266 3.78 -18.05 0.81
N LEU A 267 3.64 -16.75 0.47
CA LEU A 267 4.66 -15.75 0.74
C LEU A 267 4.93 -15.58 2.23
N ASP A 268 3.90 -15.50 3.07
CA ASP A 268 4.06 -15.45 4.52
C ASP A 268 4.88 -16.64 5.05
N THR A 269 4.56 -17.84 4.57
CA THR A 269 5.27 -19.08 4.95
C THR A 269 6.75 -19.03 4.55
N ILE A 270 7.04 -18.71 3.27
CA ILE A 270 8.43 -18.64 2.78
C ILE A 270 9.20 -17.49 3.43
N SER A 271 8.55 -16.34 3.66
CA SER A 271 9.16 -15.23 4.39
C SER A 271 9.58 -15.66 5.79
N GLU A 272 8.73 -16.42 6.51
CA GLU A 272 9.06 -16.93 7.83
C GLU A 272 10.28 -17.86 7.81
N GLU A 273 10.38 -18.75 6.82
CA GLU A 273 11.55 -19.61 6.64
C GLU A 273 12.83 -18.82 6.34
N LEU A 274 12.77 -17.80 5.49
CA LEU A 274 13.89 -16.92 5.18
C LEU A 274 14.31 -16.07 6.39
N ILE A 275 13.34 -15.58 7.16
CA ILE A 275 13.58 -14.86 8.42
C ILE A 275 14.33 -15.76 9.39
N ASN A 276 13.93 -17.02 9.55
CA ASN A 276 14.59 -17.93 10.50
C ASN A 276 16.04 -18.28 10.11
N ARG A 277 16.46 -18.01 8.87
CA ARG A 277 17.84 -18.17 8.39
C ARG A 277 18.74 -16.95 8.65
N GLN A 278 18.19 -15.83 9.13
CA GLN A 278 19.00 -14.65 9.46
C GLN A 278 19.94 -14.94 10.63
N GLU A 279 21.12 -14.29 10.63
CA GLU A 279 22.18 -14.57 11.58
C GLU A 279 21.84 -14.08 13.00
N THR A 280 21.26 -12.89 13.12
CA THR A 280 21.00 -12.25 14.42
C THR A 280 19.52 -12.30 14.80
N ASP A 281 19.23 -12.43 16.09
CA ASP A 281 17.85 -12.40 16.58
C ASP A 281 17.19 -11.01 16.41
N ALA A 282 18.00 -9.94 16.39
CA ALA A 282 17.55 -8.60 16.07
C ALA A 282 17.02 -8.50 14.62
N ASP A 283 17.77 -9.05 13.64
CA ASP A 283 17.33 -9.06 12.24
C ASP A 283 16.07 -9.92 12.05
N LYS A 284 16.01 -11.08 12.72
CA LYS A 284 14.81 -11.93 12.71
C LYS A 284 13.59 -11.17 13.22
N ALA A 285 13.71 -10.49 14.35
CA ALA A 285 12.63 -9.73 14.96
C ALA A 285 12.21 -8.55 14.08
N ALA A 286 13.17 -7.79 13.52
CA ALA A 286 12.89 -6.66 12.64
C ALA A 286 12.16 -7.09 11.37
N MET A 287 12.66 -8.12 10.68
CA MET A 287 12.02 -8.63 9.46
C MET A 287 10.64 -9.24 9.75
N ARG A 288 10.42 -9.84 10.92
CA ARG A 288 9.09 -10.34 11.32
C ARG A 288 8.10 -9.19 11.54
N VAL A 289 8.53 -8.07 12.11
CA VAL A 289 7.70 -6.85 12.16
C VAL A 289 7.38 -6.33 10.77
N GLU A 290 8.39 -6.20 9.89
CA GLU A 290 8.20 -5.74 8.51
C GLU A 290 7.20 -6.63 7.74
N LYS A 291 7.35 -7.96 7.84
CA LYS A 291 6.45 -8.94 7.23
C LYS A 291 5.00 -8.75 7.70
N LEU A 292 4.78 -8.63 9.00
CA LEU A 292 3.45 -8.47 9.57
C LEU A 292 2.82 -7.12 9.22
N MET A 293 3.61 -6.05 9.13
CA MET A 293 3.13 -4.74 8.64
C MET A 293 2.70 -4.85 7.18
N TRP A 294 3.48 -5.54 6.34
CA TRP A 294 3.12 -5.81 4.96
C TRP A 294 1.82 -6.61 4.85
N LEU A 295 1.64 -7.70 5.61
CA LEU A 295 0.41 -8.49 5.63
C LEU A 295 -0.83 -7.69 6.06
N ALA A 296 -0.66 -6.84 7.08
CA ALA A 296 -1.72 -5.93 7.51
C ALA A 296 -2.08 -4.92 6.41
N LEU A 297 -1.08 -4.38 5.71
CA LEU A 297 -1.33 -3.50 4.57
C LEU A 297 -2.12 -4.23 3.47
N GLN A 298 -1.78 -5.47 3.17
CA GLN A 298 -2.51 -6.24 2.16
C GLN A 298 -3.97 -6.48 2.59
N SER A 299 -4.21 -6.70 3.87
CA SER A 299 -5.56 -6.90 4.43
C SER A 299 -6.38 -5.61 4.39
N GLU A 300 -5.82 -4.47 4.82
CA GLU A 300 -6.45 -3.13 4.74
C GLU A 300 -6.76 -2.71 3.30
N LEU A 301 -5.96 -3.14 2.32
CA LEU A 301 -6.20 -2.88 0.90
C LEU A 301 -7.19 -3.87 0.25
N GLY A 302 -7.72 -4.85 0.99
CA GLY A 302 -8.62 -5.88 0.48
C GLY A 302 -7.94 -6.93 -0.42
N LEU A 303 -6.61 -7.00 -0.39
CA LEU A 303 -5.78 -7.91 -1.20
C LEU A 303 -5.40 -9.20 -0.46
N TYR A 304 -5.72 -9.31 0.83
CA TYR A 304 -5.61 -10.55 1.60
C TYR A 304 -6.93 -10.81 2.34
N PRO A 305 -8.00 -11.16 1.60
CA PRO A 305 -9.30 -11.38 2.20
C PRO A 305 -9.25 -12.55 3.20
N ASN A 306 -10.08 -12.47 4.24
CA ASN A 306 -10.23 -13.46 5.32
C ASN A 306 -9.11 -13.50 6.37
N GLN A 307 -8.09 -12.64 6.30
CA GLN A 307 -7.13 -12.48 7.39
C GLN A 307 -7.67 -11.46 8.41
N PRO A 308 -7.95 -11.86 9.68
CA PRO A 308 -8.43 -10.93 10.68
C PRO A 308 -7.35 -9.91 11.07
N LEU A 309 -7.69 -8.62 11.03
CA LEU A 309 -6.74 -7.53 11.33
C LEU A 309 -6.38 -7.45 12.81
N ASP A 310 -7.25 -7.91 13.70
CA ASP A 310 -7.01 -8.01 15.14
C ASP A 310 -5.99 -9.09 15.47
N GLU A 311 -6.05 -10.25 14.80
CA GLU A 311 -5.02 -11.29 14.89
C GLU A 311 -3.65 -10.77 14.42
N LEU A 312 -3.59 -10.12 13.25
CA LEU A 312 -2.37 -9.49 12.76
C LEU A 312 -1.87 -8.40 13.71
N GLY A 313 -2.77 -7.61 14.30
CA GLY A 313 -2.45 -6.61 15.31
C GLY A 313 -1.80 -7.20 16.56
N ASN A 314 -2.30 -8.35 17.04
CA ASN A 314 -1.72 -9.06 18.16
C ASN A 314 -0.34 -9.62 17.83
N GLN A 315 -0.17 -10.22 16.65
CA GLN A 315 1.13 -10.69 16.18
C GLN A 315 2.13 -9.54 16.04
N LEU A 316 1.70 -8.40 15.49
CA LEU A 316 2.51 -7.18 15.40
C LEU A 316 2.96 -6.70 16.77
N ARG A 317 2.07 -6.69 17.77
CA ARG A 317 2.42 -6.30 19.13
C ARG A 317 3.55 -7.17 19.66
N PHE A 318 3.39 -8.49 19.60
CA PHE A 318 4.41 -9.44 20.09
C PHE A 318 5.74 -9.33 19.33
N ALA A 319 5.71 -9.16 18.01
CA ALA A 319 6.92 -9.00 17.22
C ALA A 319 7.68 -7.70 17.57
N GLN A 320 6.96 -6.61 17.82
CA GLN A 320 7.56 -5.34 18.23
C GLN A 320 8.10 -5.39 19.67
N ASP A 321 7.42 -6.10 20.58
CA ASP A 321 7.92 -6.34 21.94
C ASP A 321 9.22 -7.16 21.90
N ALA A 322 9.27 -8.24 21.11
CA ALA A 322 10.47 -9.05 20.91
C ALA A 322 11.63 -8.22 20.32
N LEU A 323 11.36 -7.35 19.34
CA LEU A 323 12.39 -6.45 18.78
C LEU A 323 12.91 -5.44 19.81
N ALA A 324 12.04 -4.95 20.69
CA ALA A 324 12.45 -4.08 21.79
C ALA A 324 13.34 -4.81 22.82
N GLU A 325 13.06 -6.09 23.10
CA GLU A 325 13.91 -6.96 23.93
C GLU A 325 15.31 -7.18 23.33
N GLN A 326 15.43 -7.15 21.99
CA GLN A 326 16.70 -7.15 21.28
C GLN A 326 17.42 -5.79 21.29
N GLY A 327 16.90 -4.79 22.01
CA GLY A 327 17.50 -3.46 22.16
C GLY A 327 17.14 -2.47 21.05
N VAL A 328 16.13 -2.76 20.22
CA VAL A 328 15.71 -1.91 19.10
C VAL A 328 14.23 -1.49 19.26
N PRO A 329 13.86 -0.72 20.31
CA PRO A 329 12.48 -0.27 20.46
C PRO A 329 12.09 0.65 19.30
N LEU A 330 10.97 0.36 18.63
CA LEU A 330 10.52 1.17 17.49
C LEU A 330 9.96 2.52 17.94
N ALA A 331 10.34 3.57 17.23
CA ALA A 331 9.81 4.91 17.43
C ALA A 331 8.33 5.03 17.01
N LEU A 332 7.95 4.29 15.97
CA LEU A 332 6.60 4.30 15.39
C LEU A 332 5.98 2.92 15.56
N ARG A 333 5.50 2.63 16.78
CA ARG A 333 4.81 1.38 17.06
C ARG A 333 3.42 1.38 16.44
N VAL A 334 3.00 0.25 15.90
CA VAL A 334 1.67 0.04 15.35
C VAL A 334 0.90 -1.01 16.15
N LEU A 335 -0.36 -0.73 16.50
CA LEU A 335 -1.26 -1.68 17.17
C LEU A 335 -2.64 -1.64 16.51
N PHE A 336 -3.38 -2.74 16.61
CA PHE A 336 -4.79 -2.74 16.28
C PHE A 336 -5.59 -2.02 17.36
N ASP A 337 -6.41 -1.05 16.94
CA ASP A 337 -7.32 -0.32 17.78
C ASP A 337 -8.76 -0.69 17.40
N SER A 338 -9.42 -1.45 18.29
CA SER A 338 -10.82 -1.87 18.12
C SER A 338 -11.82 -0.75 18.38
N THR A 339 -11.38 0.34 19.01
CA THR A 339 -12.22 1.49 19.40
C THR A 339 -12.14 2.64 18.39
N ALA A 340 -11.13 2.64 17.52
CA ALA A 340 -11.02 3.58 16.41
C ALA A 340 -12.22 3.48 15.46
N THR A 341 -12.49 4.56 14.72
CA THR A 341 -13.56 4.60 13.71
C THR A 341 -12.97 4.85 12.32
N PRO A 342 -12.99 3.86 11.40
CA PRO A 342 -13.27 2.44 11.66
C PRO A 342 -12.13 1.76 12.45
N PRO A 343 -12.39 0.61 13.10
CA PRO A 343 -11.35 -0.20 13.73
C PRO A 343 -10.23 -0.54 12.74
N GLY A 344 -9.00 -0.63 13.23
CA GLY A 344 -7.86 -0.97 12.38
C GLY A 344 -6.52 -0.65 13.01
N ILE A 345 -5.45 -0.76 12.23
CA ILE A 345 -4.10 -0.52 12.76
C ILE A 345 -3.80 0.98 12.85
N ARG A 346 -3.20 1.41 13.98
CA ARG A 346 -2.85 2.80 14.30
C ARG A 346 -1.46 2.90 14.90
N LEU A 347 -0.83 4.05 14.72
CA LEU A 347 0.35 4.45 15.49
C LEU A 347 -0.02 4.67 16.94
N GLN A 348 0.84 4.22 17.83
CA GLN A 348 0.68 4.34 19.28
C GLN A 348 1.71 5.29 19.86
N ASP A 349 1.28 6.04 20.87
CA ASP A 349 2.18 6.91 21.62
C ASP A 349 3.06 6.06 22.53
N ASN A 350 4.36 6.07 22.28
CA ASN A 350 5.35 5.41 23.14
C ASN A 350 5.45 6.03 24.55
N ASN A 351 4.77 7.17 24.77
CA ASN A 351 4.81 7.95 26.02
C ASN A 351 3.68 7.60 27.01
N VAL A 352 2.83 6.61 26.71
CA VAL A 352 1.85 6.11 27.68
C VAL A 352 2.45 4.89 28.38
N ARG A 353 3.02 5.12 29.56
CA ARG A 353 3.27 4.09 30.58
C ARG A 353 2.34 4.33 31.76
#